data_AF-A0A4R8AZ42-F1
#
_entry.id   AF-A0A4R8AZ42-F1
#
_cell.length_a   1.000
_cell.length_b   1.000
_cell.length_c   1.000
_cell.angle_alpha   90.00
_cell.angle_beta   90.00
_cell.angle_gamma   90.00
#
_symmetry.space_group_name_H-M   'P 1'
#
loop_
_entity.id
_entity.type
_entity.pdbx_description
1 polymer ?
#
loop_
_entity_poly.entity_id
_entity_poly.type
_entity_poly.pdbx_seq_one_letter_code
_entity_poly.pdbx_strand_id
1 'polypeptide(L)'
;MEAATKNEPYLLERVFKIRRIKNVIDLTNSFSVVNNTEFPKLFDAEIYKLTFTIKKHGKIKNYDLFLPYSELICDQEIENLRKSLGIVISGDGSQFEILDFESDFTIQFDHENSSFIESDEVKNGLVTFIQ
;
A
#
# COMPACT_ATOMS: atom_id res chain seq x y z
N MET A 1 -26.24 34.90 -19.40
CA MET A 1 -26.11 33.45 -19.18
C MET A 1 -24.74 33.05 -19.69
N GLU A 2 -23.75 32.98 -18.79
CA GLU A 2 -22.44 32.44 -19.13
C GLU A 2 -22.54 30.92 -19.08
N ALA A 3 -22.13 30.28 -20.17
CA ALA A 3 -22.09 28.83 -20.28
C ALA A 3 -21.00 28.28 -19.35
N ALA A 4 -21.38 27.37 -18.46
CA ALA A 4 -20.45 26.67 -17.59
C ALA A 4 -19.37 25.98 -18.43
N THR A 5 -18.14 26.42 -18.23
CA THR A 5 -16.93 25.89 -18.84
C THR A 5 -16.75 24.43 -18.43
N LYS A 6 -16.32 23.60 -19.39
CA LYS A 6 -16.00 22.17 -19.29
C LYS A 6 -15.42 21.77 -17.94
N ASN A 7 -15.99 20.71 -17.34
CA ASN A 7 -15.43 20.00 -16.20
C ASN A 7 -13.94 19.70 -16.45
N GLU A 8 -13.04 20.39 -15.75
CA GLU A 8 -11.68 19.87 -15.56
C GLU A 8 -11.81 18.47 -14.95
N PRO A 9 -11.07 17.46 -15.44
CA PRO A 9 -11.10 16.15 -14.81
C PRO A 9 -10.67 16.32 -13.36
N TYR A 10 -11.52 15.92 -12.42
CA TYR A 10 -11.16 15.90 -11.00
C TYR A 10 -9.87 15.09 -10.87
N LEU A 11 -8.77 15.77 -10.59
CA LEU A 11 -7.50 15.11 -10.32
C LEU A 11 -7.60 14.56 -8.90
N LEU A 12 -7.89 13.27 -8.82
CA LEU A 12 -7.85 12.50 -7.58
C LEU A 12 -6.43 11.95 -7.44
N GLU A 13 -5.70 12.48 -6.47
CA GLU A 13 -4.37 11.97 -6.10
C GLU A 13 -4.46 11.24 -4.77
N ARG A 14 -3.78 10.11 -4.65
CA ARG A 14 -3.61 9.38 -3.40
C ARG A 14 -2.31 9.82 -2.74
N VAL A 15 -2.35 10.18 -1.46
CA VAL A 15 -1.16 10.49 -0.68
C VAL A 15 -1.00 9.42 0.39
N PHE A 16 -0.01 8.55 0.19
CA PHE A 16 0.34 7.49 1.11
C PHE A 16 1.27 8.01 2.20
N LYS A 17 0.79 7.96 3.44
CA LYS A 17 1.60 8.22 4.63
C LYS A 17 1.91 6.91 5.32
N ILE A 18 2.91 6.22 4.77
CA ILE A 18 3.31 4.90 5.23
C ILE A 18 4.27 5.05 6.41
N ARG A 19 3.92 4.44 7.53
CA ARG A 19 4.80 4.31 8.69
C ARG A 19 5.11 2.84 8.88
N ARG A 20 6.38 2.54 9.03
CA ARG A 20 6.80 1.26 9.58
C ARG A 20 7.11 1.43 11.06
N ILE A 21 6.61 0.49 11.87
CA ILE A 21 6.87 0.41 13.31
C ILE A 21 7.21 -1.05 13.61
N LYS A 22 8.51 -1.36 13.62
CA LYS A 22 9.01 -2.74 13.66
C LYS A 22 8.49 -3.54 12.46
N ASN A 23 7.54 -4.44 12.68
CA ASN A 23 6.93 -5.28 11.66
C ASN A 23 5.54 -4.81 11.22
N VAL A 24 5.03 -3.74 11.84
CA VAL A 24 3.74 -3.15 11.51
C VAL A 24 3.92 -2.12 10.41
N ILE A 25 3.07 -2.19 9.40
CA ILE A 25 2.84 -1.15 8.41
C ILE A 25 1.54 -0.44 8.75
N ASP A 26 1.61 0.88 8.90
CA ASP A 26 0.49 1.74 9.29
C ASP A 26 0.28 2.83 8.24
N LEU A 27 -0.93 2.86 7.68
CA LEU A 27 -1.39 3.81 6.67
C LEU A 27 -2.47 4.76 7.22
N THR A 28 -2.81 4.71 8.51
CA THR A 28 -3.98 5.38 9.13
C THR A 28 -4.09 6.88 8.82
N ASN A 29 -2.97 7.51 8.46
CA ASN A 29 -2.89 8.94 8.16
C ASN A 29 -2.75 9.25 6.66
N SER A 30 -3.03 8.29 5.78
CA SER A 30 -3.09 8.48 4.33
C SER A 30 -4.39 9.18 3.95
N PHE A 31 -4.40 9.89 2.83
CA PHE A 31 -5.54 10.70 2.42
C PHE A 31 -5.58 10.88 0.90
N SER A 32 -6.75 11.21 0.38
CA SER A 32 -6.92 11.62 -1.02
C SER A 32 -6.86 13.14 -1.13
N VAL A 33 -6.35 13.64 -2.26
CA VAL A 33 -6.39 15.06 -2.60
C VAL A 33 -7.29 15.23 -3.82
N VAL A 34 -8.25 16.14 -3.71
CA VAL A 34 -9.14 16.53 -4.81
C VAL A 34 -9.05 18.05 -4.96
N ASN A 35 -8.61 18.52 -6.12
CA ASN A 35 -8.47 19.95 -6.41
C ASN A 35 -7.68 20.70 -5.30
N ASN A 36 -6.51 20.17 -4.92
CA ASN A 36 -5.64 20.69 -3.87
C ASN A 36 -6.24 20.74 -2.45
N THR A 37 -7.32 20.00 -2.19
CA THR A 37 -7.93 19.87 -0.86
C THR A 37 -7.84 18.43 -0.38
N GLU A 38 -7.46 18.24 0.89
CA GLU A 38 -7.30 16.93 1.51
C GLU A 38 -8.64 16.33 1.97
N PHE A 39 -8.85 15.05 1.70
CA PHE A 39 -10.04 14.29 2.04
C PHE A 39 -9.67 12.88 2.55
N PRO A 40 -9.38 12.71 3.85
CA PRO A 40 -9.08 11.40 4.43
C PRO A 40 -10.19 10.37 4.21
N LYS A 41 -11.46 10.77 4.34
CA LYS A 41 -12.62 9.87 4.18
C LYS A 41 -12.80 9.32 2.76
N LEU A 42 -12.25 9.98 1.75
CA LEU A 42 -12.27 9.44 0.39
C LEU A 42 -11.28 8.28 0.25
N PHE A 43 -10.18 8.34 1.00
CA PHE A 43 -9.16 7.30 1.01
C PHE A 43 -9.68 5.97 1.57
N ASP A 44 -10.63 6.03 2.51
CA ASP A 44 -11.24 4.83 3.09
C ASP A 44 -11.94 3.94 2.06
N ALA A 45 -12.38 4.51 0.93
CA ALA A 45 -13.03 3.79 -0.16
C ALA A 45 -12.04 3.32 -1.25
N GLU A 46 -10.75 3.62 -1.11
CA GLU A 46 -9.74 3.29 -2.11
C GLU A 46 -9.33 1.82 -2.01
N ILE A 47 -9.04 1.26 -3.19
CA ILE A 47 -8.33 -0.01 -3.32
C ILE A 47 -6.95 0.31 -3.88
N TYR A 48 -5.91 -0.22 -3.24
CA TYR A 48 -4.54 -0.04 -3.71
C TYR A 48 -3.79 -1.36 -3.76
N LYS A 49 -2.74 -1.35 -4.57
CA LYS A 49 -1.88 -2.51 -4.78
C LYS A 49 -0.66 -2.47 -3.89
N LEU A 50 -0.33 -3.60 -3.29
CA LEU A 50 0.96 -3.90 -2.68
C LEU A 50 1.67 -4.96 -3.50
N THR A 51 2.87 -4.67 -3.94
CA THR A 51 3.73 -5.65 -4.62
C THR A 51 4.81 -6.13 -3.65
N PHE A 52 4.70 -7.38 -3.21
CA PHE A 52 5.71 -8.06 -2.42
C PHE A 52 6.77 -8.64 -3.37
N THR A 53 8.04 -8.39 -3.10
CA THR A 53 9.15 -8.85 -3.93
C THR A 53 10.21 -9.54 -3.07
N ILE A 54 10.58 -10.77 -3.44
CA ILE A 54 11.69 -11.51 -2.82
C ILE A 54 12.75 -11.86 -3.85
N LYS A 55 14.00 -12.04 -3.40
CA LYS A 55 15.08 -12.60 -4.20
C LYS A 55 15.49 -13.97 -3.63
N LYS A 56 15.03 -15.05 -4.25
CA LYS A 56 15.28 -16.44 -3.80
C LYS A 56 16.01 -17.24 -4.89
N HIS A 57 17.15 -17.84 -4.55
CA HIS A 57 18.02 -18.60 -5.48
C HIS A 57 18.40 -17.81 -6.75
N GLY A 58 18.70 -16.52 -6.60
CA GLY A 58 19.06 -15.64 -7.72
C GLY A 58 17.90 -15.26 -8.65
N LYS A 59 16.66 -15.69 -8.36
CA LYS A 59 15.45 -15.31 -9.09
C LYS A 59 14.62 -14.34 -8.27
N ILE A 60 14.00 -13.38 -8.95
CA ILE A 60 13.03 -12.46 -8.36
C ILE A 60 11.65 -13.13 -8.45
N LYS A 61 10.90 -13.11 -7.35
CA LYS A 61 9.50 -13.51 -7.31
C LYS A 61 8.66 -12.37 -6.74
N ASN A 62 7.49 -12.17 -7.33
CA ASN A 62 6.57 -11.12 -6.95
C ASN A 62 5.20 -11.71 -6.59
N TYR A 63 4.48 -11.06 -5.69
CA TYR A 63 3.06 -11.29 -5.42
C TYR A 63 2.37 -9.94 -5.24
N ASP A 64 1.30 -9.72 -6.00
CA ASP A 64 0.49 -8.50 -5.91
C ASP A 64 -0.74 -8.77 -5.06
N LEU A 65 -0.96 -7.92 -4.07
CA LEU A 65 -2.12 -7.94 -3.18
C LEU A 65 -2.89 -6.63 -3.35
N PHE A 66 -4.20 -6.71 -3.61
CA PHE A 66 -5.07 -5.55 -3.74
C PHE A 66 -5.91 -5.43 -2.47
N LEU A 67 -5.74 -4.32 -1.76
CA LEU A 67 -6.37 -4.11 -0.45
C LEU A 67 -7.34 -2.93 -0.52
N PRO A 68 -8.62 -3.14 -0.16
CA PRO A 68 -9.47 -2.07 0.31
C PRO A 68 -8.94 -1.56 1.64
N TYR A 69 -8.88 -0.24 1.82
CA TYR A 69 -8.26 0.36 3.00
C TYR A 69 -8.88 -0.13 4.32
N SER A 70 -10.19 -0.22 4.42
CA SER A 70 -10.89 -0.57 5.66
C SER A 70 -11.32 -2.04 5.77
N GLU A 71 -10.80 -2.93 4.93
CA GLU A 71 -11.20 -4.34 4.93
C GLU A 71 -10.09 -5.25 5.45
N LEU A 72 -10.51 -6.24 6.25
CA LEU A 72 -9.62 -7.30 6.72
C LEU A 72 -9.03 -8.07 5.53
N ILE A 73 -7.74 -8.35 5.61
CA ILE A 73 -7.07 -9.19 4.63
C ILE A 73 -7.61 -10.61 4.82
N CYS A 74 -8.22 -11.17 3.79
CA CYS A 74 -8.86 -12.48 3.91
C CYS A 74 -7.84 -13.63 3.98
N ASP A 75 -8.23 -14.71 4.65
CA ASP A 75 -7.38 -15.89 4.87
C ASP A 75 -6.80 -16.47 3.56
N GLN A 76 -7.55 -16.37 2.47
CA GLN A 76 -7.12 -16.87 1.17
C GLN A 76 -5.91 -16.09 0.62
N GLU A 77 -5.91 -14.76 0.77
CA GLU A 77 -4.78 -13.91 0.35
C GLU A 77 -3.55 -14.13 1.23
N ILE A 78 -3.77 -14.24 2.55
CA ILE A 78 -2.71 -14.56 3.52
C ILE A 78 -2.04 -15.90 3.16
N GLU A 79 -2.85 -16.92 2.87
CA GLU A 79 -2.34 -18.26 2.51
C GLU A 79 -1.62 -18.27 1.16
N ASN A 80 -2.08 -17.47 0.19
CA ASN A 80 -1.42 -17.34 -1.11
C ASN A 80 -0.05 -16.68 -0.98
N LEU A 81 0.06 -15.61 -0.19
CA LEU A 81 1.31 -14.92 0.09
C LEU A 81 2.30 -15.85 0.79
N ARG A 82 1.82 -16.60 1.79
CA ARG A 82 2.62 -17.62 2.50
C ARG A 82 3.15 -18.70 1.55
N LYS A 83 2.29 -19.29 0.71
CA LYS A 83 2.70 -20.34 -0.23
C LYS A 83 3.66 -19.85 -1.31
N SER A 84 3.43 -18.63 -1.80
CA SER A 84 4.17 -18.09 -2.95
C SER A 84 5.55 -17.56 -2.54
N LEU A 85 5.59 -16.83 -1.43
CA LEU A 85 6.75 -16.06 -1.00
C LEU A 85 7.27 -16.42 0.40
N GLY A 86 6.54 -17.21 1.19
CA GLY A 86 6.93 -17.55 2.56
C GLY A 86 6.72 -16.41 3.54
N ILE A 87 5.78 -15.49 3.27
CA ILE A 87 5.48 -14.33 4.11
C ILE A 87 4.10 -14.51 4.74
N VAL A 88 4.00 -14.29 6.05
CA VAL A 88 2.74 -14.36 6.81
C VAL A 88 2.41 -12.98 7.34
N ILE A 89 1.17 -12.53 7.13
CA ILE A 89 0.68 -11.23 7.56
C ILE A 89 -0.63 -11.35 8.33
N SER A 90 -0.99 -10.31 9.07
CA SER A 90 -2.32 -10.16 9.70
C SER A 90 -2.74 -8.69 9.75
N GLY A 91 -4.04 -8.42 9.78
CA GLY A 91 -4.60 -7.07 9.85
C GLY A 91 -5.54 -6.75 8.70
N ASP A 92 -5.63 -5.47 8.36
CA ASP A 92 -6.45 -4.91 7.29
C ASP A 92 -5.61 -4.03 6.34
N GLY A 93 -6.25 -3.42 5.36
CA GLY A 93 -5.59 -2.48 4.45
C GLY A 93 -4.89 -1.35 5.20
N SER A 94 -5.57 -0.71 6.13
CA SER A 94 -5.09 0.49 6.83
C SER A 94 -3.91 0.19 7.75
N GLN A 95 -3.86 -1.02 8.32
CA GLN A 95 -2.78 -1.46 9.18
C GLN A 95 -2.63 -2.98 9.16
N PHE A 96 -1.42 -3.45 8.90
CA PHE A 96 -1.09 -4.87 8.94
C PHE A 96 0.31 -5.13 9.51
N GLU A 97 0.49 -6.31 10.10
CA GLU A 97 1.75 -6.76 10.69
C GLU A 97 2.33 -7.92 9.88
N ILE A 98 3.63 -7.86 9.63
CA ILE A 98 4.43 -9.00 9.13
C ILE A 98 4.76 -9.92 10.30
N LEU A 99 4.08 -11.05 10.38
CA LEU A 99 4.23 -12.00 11.48
C LEU A 99 5.47 -12.89 11.32
N ASP A 100 5.74 -13.32 10.09
CA ASP A 100 6.87 -14.21 9.78
C ASP A 100 7.28 -14.08 8.30
N PHE A 101 8.56 -14.30 8.00
CA PHE A 101 9.09 -14.34 6.64
C PHE A 101 10.39 -15.15 6.53
N GLU A 102 10.51 -15.96 5.47
CA GLU A 102 11.67 -16.86 5.26
C GLU A 102 12.93 -16.19 4.68
N SER A 103 12.81 -14.97 4.16
CA SER A 103 13.92 -14.26 3.50
C SER A 103 13.61 -12.77 3.35
N ASP A 104 14.66 -11.95 3.27
CA ASP A 104 14.56 -10.52 2.95
C ASP A 104 13.60 -10.25 1.78
N PHE A 105 12.79 -9.22 1.94
CA PHE A 105 11.80 -8.83 0.95
C PHE A 105 11.50 -7.34 0.96
N THR A 106 10.85 -6.87 -0.08
CA THR A 106 10.34 -5.49 -0.15
C THR A 106 8.85 -5.47 -0.42
N ILE A 107 8.19 -4.42 0.05
CA ILE A 107 6.80 -4.09 -0.28
C ILE A 107 6.82 -2.77 -1.04
N GLN A 108 6.24 -2.75 -2.23
CA GLN A 108 6.03 -1.54 -2.99
C GLN A 108 4.55 -1.18 -3.00
N PHE A 109 4.23 0.04 -2.56
CA PHE A 109 2.89 0.61 -2.64
C PHE A 109 2.61 1.16 -4.04
N ASP A 110 1.32 1.19 -4.38
CA ASP A 110 0.78 1.64 -5.67
C ASP A 110 1.35 3.00 -6.11
N HIS A 111 1.86 3.07 -7.35
CA HIS A 111 2.44 4.28 -7.94
C HIS A 111 1.44 5.06 -8.80
N GLU A 112 0.34 4.45 -9.22
CA GLU A 112 -0.58 5.08 -10.16
C GLU A 112 -1.35 6.20 -9.46
N ASN A 113 -1.30 7.44 -9.95
CA ASN A 113 -1.95 8.61 -9.33
C ASN A 113 -1.67 8.72 -7.82
N SER A 114 -0.47 8.32 -7.40
CA SER A 114 -0.08 8.19 -6.01
C SER A 114 1.20 8.95 -5.71
N SER A 115 1.27 9.53 -4.52
CA SER A 115 2.44 10.19 -3.98
C SER A 115 2.72 9.67 -2.58
N PHE A 116 3.97 9.80 -2.13
CA PHE A 116 4.44 9.22 -0.88
C PHE A 116 5.08 10.27 0.00
N ILE A 117 4.75 10.23 1.29
CA ILE A 117 5.49 10.97 2.30
C ILE A 117 6.67 10.12 2.73
N GLU A 118 7.87 10.59 2.44
CA GLU A 118 9.12 9.93 2.80
C GLU A 118 9.27 9.80 4.33
N SER A 119 9.86 8.70 4.78
CA SER A 119 10.30 8.50 6.16
C SER A 119 11.60 7.69 6.20
N ASP A 120 12.22 7.56 7.37
CA ASP A 120 13.48 6.83 7.50
C ASP A 120 13.38 5.38 6.99
N GLU A 121 12.21 4.75 7.17
CA GLU A 121 11.96 3.36 6.79
C GLU A 121 11.19 3.19 5.48
N VAL A 122 10.77 4.30 4.83
CA VAL A 122 9.98 4.26 3.60
C VAL A 122 10.48 5.29 2.60
N LYS A 123 10.90 4.81 1.43
CA LYS A 123 11.33 5.67 0.33
C LYS A 123 10.52 5.42 -0.93
N ASN A 124 9.85 6.45 -1.44
CA ASN A 124 9.01 6.37 -2.63
C ASN A 124 8.03 5.18 -2.60
N GLY A 125 7.37 4.99 -1.46
CA GLY A 125 6.44 3.88 -1.23
C GLY A 125 7.08 2.50 -1.12
N LEU A 126 8.41 2.40 -1.09
CA LEU A 126 9.14 1.15 -0.92
C LEU A 126 9.51 0.95 0.54
N VAL A 127 9.19 -0.23 1.07
CA VAL A 127 9.56 -0.67 2.42
C VAL A 127 10.39 -1.95 2.32
N THR A 128 11.48 -2.05 3.09
CA THR A 128 12.40 -3.19 3.07
C THR A 128 12.41 -3.94 4.39
N PHE A 129 12.23 -5.25 4.36
CA PHE A 129 12.33 -6.15 5.50
C PHE A 129 13.56 -7.03 5.37
N ILE A 130 14.35 -7.10 6.44
CA ILE A 130 15.63 -7.82 6.51
C ILE A 130 15.59 -8.75 7.70
N GLN A 131 16.08 -9.98 7.52
CA GLN A 131 16.18 -11.01 8.57
C GLN A 131 17.54 -11.00 9.27
#